data_AF-A0A517N0V5-F1
#
_entry.id   AF-A0A517N0V5-F1
#
_cell.length_a   1.000
_cell.length_b   1.000
_cell.length_c   1.000
_cell.angle_alpha   90.00
_cell.angle_beta   90.00
_cell.angle_gamma   90.00
#
_symmetry.space_group_name_H-M   'P 1'
#
loop_
_entity.id
_entity.type
_entity.pdbx_description
1 polymer ?
#
loop_
_entity_poly.entity_id
_entity_poly.type
_entity_poly.pdbx_seq_one_letter_code
_entity_poly.pdbx_strand_id
1 'polypeptide(L)'
;MTDTTTEISLRDFQQLIRGMYHEKDVARGIDGTFMWLMEEIGELASALREGTPEAGPSENLAAEFADVLAWLTTIANVAEVDLSAAVTDKYGKGCPGCGRLACSCDDAEKP
;
A
#
# COMPACT_ATOMS: atom_id res chain seq x y z
N MET A 1 2.53 10.47 -31.38
CA MET A 1 1.41 10.05 -30.51
C MET A 1 2.06 9.60 -29.22
N THR A 2 2.07 10.47 -28.22
CA THR A 2 2.65 10.17 -26.91
C THR A 2 1.74 9.19 -26.20
N ASP A 3 2.26 7.98 -26.02
CA ASP A 3 1.70 6.97 -25.13
C ASP A 3 1.52 7.62 -23.76
N THR A 4 0.26 7.79 -23.36
CA THR A 4 -0.06 8.39 -22.06
C THR A 4 -0.10 7.22 -21.10
N THR A 5 1.05 6.88 -20.52
CA THR A 5 1.09 6.01 -19.34
C THR A 5 0.07 6.54 -18.37
N THR A 6 -1.00 5.78 -18.15
CA THR A 6 -2.12 6.24 -17.34
C THR A 6 -1.69 6.13 -15.88
N GLU A 7 -1.11 7.20 -15.36
CA GLU A 7 -0.78 7.33 -13.94
C GLU A 7 -2.06 7.18 -13.09
N ILE A 8 -2.00 6.38 -12.03
CA ILE A 8 -3.11 6.14 -11.11
C ILE A 8 -2.85 6.88 -9.80
N SER A 9 -3.78 7.74 -9.37
CA SER A 9 -3.66 8.36 -8.03
C SER A 9 -4.06 7.37 -6.93
N LEU A 10 -3.64 7.62 -5.69
CA LEU A 10 -4.06 6.80 -4.54
C LEU A 10 -5.59 6.76 -4.38
N ARG A 11 -6.26 7.88 -4.66
CA ARG A 11 -7.73 7.96 -4.64
C ARG A 11 -8.33 7.08 -5.74
N ASP A 12 -7.81 7.15 -6.96
CA ASP A 12 -8.29 6.34 -8.09
C ASP A 12 -8.09 4.86 -7.81
N PHE A 13 -6.92 4.48 -7.27
CA PHE A 13 -6.63 3.11 -6.86
C PHE A 13 -7.60 2.61 -5.79
N GLN A 14 -7.88 3.42 -4.76
CA GLN A 14 -8.84 3.04 -3.72
C GLN A 14 -10.25 2.81 -4.28
N GLN A 15 -10.72 3.66 -5.19
CA GLN A 15 -12.01 3.50 -5.85
C GLN A 15 -12.05 2.30 -6.79
N LEU A 16 -10.95 2.04 -7.51
CA LEU A 16 -10.82 0.88 -8.39
C LEU A 16 -10.96 -0.44 -7.58
N ILE A 17 -10.21 -0.57 -6.48
CA ILE A 17 -10.33 -1.73 -5.58
C ILE A 17 -11.73 -1.85 -5.01
N ARG A 18 -12.33 -0.72 -4.57
CA ARG A 18 -13.71 -0.72 -4.04
C ARG A 18 -14.70 -1.22 -5.08
N GLY A 19 -14.60 -0.74 -6.32
CA GLY A 19 -15.50 -1.13 -7.41
C GLY A 19 -15.42 -2.61 -7.77
N MET A 20 -14.24 -3.24 -7.64
CA MET A 20 -14.06 -4.65 -7.97
C MET A 20 -14.55 -5.61 -6.88
N TYR A 21 -14.32 -5.29 -5.59
CA TYR A 21 -14.36 -6.31 -4.55
C TYR A 21 -15.22 -5.99 -3.31
N HIS A 22 -15.67 -4.74 -3.15
CA HIS A 22 -16.17 -4.24 -1.86
C HIS A 22 -17.30 -5.06 -1.23
N GLU A 23 -18.30 -5.50 -1.99
CA GLU A 23 -19.42 -6.29 -1.43
C GLU A 23 -18.94 -7.61 -0.78
N LYS A 24 -17.99 -8.29 -1.44
CA LYS A 24 -17.43 -9.56 -0.94
C LYS A 24 -16.52 -9.31 0.26
N ASP A 25 -15.77 -8.20 0.25
CA ASP A 25 -14.85 -7.85 1.33
C ASP A 25 -15.60 -7.44 2.59
N VAL A 26 -16.68 -6.67 2.46
CA VAL A 26 -17.57 -6.33 3.58
C VAL A 26 -18.19 -7.60 4.17
N ALA A 27 -18.63 -8.54 3.33
CA ALA A 27 -19.17 -9.82 3.80
C ALA A 27 -18.13 -10.66 4.55
N ARG A 28 -16.86 -10.62 4.14
CA ARG A 28 -15.73 -11.29 4.81
C ARG A 28 -15.33 -10.60 6.13
N GLY A 29 -15.56 -9.30 6.23
CA GLY A 29 -15.28 -8.49 7.42
C GLY A 29 -13.80 -8.15 7.60
N ILE A 30 -13.51 -7.33 8.62
CA ILE A 30 -12.17 -6.80 8.89
C ILE A 30 -11.18 -7.92 9.20
N ASP A 31 -11.51 -8.85 10.10
CA ASP A 31 -10.59 -9.90 10.54
C ASP A 31 -10.17 -10.81 9.39
N GLY A 32 -11.14 -11.27 8.59
CA GLY A 32 -10.87 -12.07 7.40
C GLY A 32 -10.06 -11.31 6.36
N THR A 33 -10.33 -10.01 6.19
CA THR A 33 -9.56 -9.16 5.26
C THR A 33 -8.14 -8.94 5.72
N PHE A 34 -7.93 -8.75 7.02
CA PHE A 34 -6.60 -8.62 7.61
C PHE A 34 -5.76 -9.88 7.41
N MET A 35 -6.36 -11.06 7.52
CA MET A 35 -5.64 -12.31 7.26
C MET A 35 -5.11 -12.41 5.83
N TRP A 36 -5.89 -11.98 4.84
CA TRP A 36 -5.42 -11.91 3.44
C TRP A 36 -4.28 -10.90 3.28
N LEU A 37 -4.38 -9.71 3.88
CA LEU A 37 -3.26 -8.76 3.87
C LEU A 37 -1.98 -9.38 4.45
N MET A 38 -2.09 -10.17 5.53
CA MET A 38 -0.93 -10.84 6.12
C MET A 38 -0.34 -11.93 5.22
N GLU A 39 -1.16 -12.61 4.42
CA GLU A 39 -0.72 -13.58 3.41
C GLU A 39 0.18 -12.90 2.37
N GLU A 40 -0.28 -11.79 1.78
CA GLU A 40 0.48 -11.02 0.78
C GLU A 40 1.78 -10.42 1.34
N ILE A 41 1.77 -10.00 2.61
CA ILE A 41 3.00 -9.58 3.28
C ILE A 41 4.00 -10.75 3.35
N GLY A 42 3.52 -11.97 3.54
CA GLY A 42 4.33 -13.19 3.51
C GLY A 42 4.88 -13.51 2.12
N GLU A 43 4.08 -13.32 1.07
CA GLU A 43 4.50 -13.50 -0.33
C GLU A 43 5.55 -12.45 -0.72
N LEU A 44 5.30 -11.17 -0.41
CA LEU A 44 6.28 -10.09 -0.56
C LEU A 44 7.59 -10.37 0.19
N ALA A 45 7.50 -10.85 1.44
CA ALA A 45 8.69 -11.21 2.20
C ALA A 45 9.49 -12.35 1.56
N SER A 46 8.82 -13.26 0.85
CA SER A 46 9.47 -14.35 0.12
C SER A 46 10.15 -13.85 -1.15
N ALA A 47 9.46 -13.06 -1.97
CA ALA A 47 10.03 -12.42 -3.17
C ALA A 47 11.26 -11.55 -2.84
N LEU A 48 11.21 -10.80 -1.73
CA LEU A 48 12.35 -9.99 -1.27
C LEU A 48 13.59 -10.83 -0.91
N ARG A 49 13.42 -12.07 -0.44
CA ARG A 49 14.54 -12.96 -0.10
C ARG A 49 15.12 -13.67 -1.32
N GLU A 50 14.34 -13.84 -2.38
CA GLU A 50 14.78 -14.48 -3.61
C GLU A 50 15.68 -13.57 -4.44
N GLY A 51 15.54 -12.26 -4.31
CA GLY A 51 16.48 -11.31 -4.90
C GLY A 51 17.87 -11.42 -4.27
N THR A 52 18.91 -11.50 -5.09
CA THR A 52 20.30 -11.38 -4.63
C THR A 52 20.97 -10.15 -5.24
N PRO A 53 22.06 -9.62 -4.64
CA PRO A 53 22.80 -8.51 -5.22
C PRO A 53 23.29 -8.77 -6.65
N GLU A 54 23.55 -10.03 -6.99
CA GLU A 54 24.04 -10.48 -8.30
C GLU A 54 22.91 -10.78 -9.29
N ALA A 55 21.77 -11.29 -8.81
CA ALA A 55 20.63 -11.70 -9.65
C ALA A 55 19.61 -10.57 -9.89
N GLY A 56 19.62 -9.52 -9.05
CA GLY A 56 18.60 -8.48 -9.07
C GLY A 56 17.29 -8.90 -8.38
N PRO A 57 16.25 -8.06 -8.44
CA PRO A 57 14.94 -8.38 -7.86
C PRO A 57 14.28 -9.58 -8.57
N SER A 58 13.48 -10.35 -7.84
CA SER A 58 12.71 -11.45 -8.43
C SER A 58 11.69 -10.93 -9.45
N GLU A 59 11.31 -11.78 -10.41
CA GLU A 59 10.36 -11.43 -11.47
C GLU A 59 8.98 -11.03 -10.92
N ASN A 60 8.58 -11.59 -9.76
CA ASN A 60 7.29 -11.29 -9.12
C ASN A 60 7.34 -10.13 -8.11
N LEU A 61 8.52 -9.60 -7.73
CA LEU A 61 8.63 -8.64 -6.63
C LEU A 61 7.70 -7.43 -6.78
N ALA A 62 7.60 -6.89 -7.99
CA ALA A 62 6.73 -5.75 -8.27
C ALA A 62 5.23 -6.08 -8.10
N ALA A 63 4.84 -7.31 -8.43
CA ALA A 63 3.47 -7.78 -8.25
C ALA A 63 3.13 -7.88 -6.76
N GLU A 64 4.01 -8.49 -5.96
CA GLU A 64 3.79 -8.62 -4.51
C GLU A 64 3.66 -7.26 -3.79
N PHE A 65 4.42 -6.24 -4.22
CA PHE A 65 4.24 -4.87 -3.71
C PHE A 65 2.85 -4.30 -4.06
N ALA A 66 2.36 -4.59 -5.27
CA ALA A 66 1.04 -4.17 -5.70
C ALA A 66 -0.07 -4.90 -4.93
N ASP A 67 0.09 -6.18 -4.65
CA ASP A 67 -0.88 -6.98 -3.92
C ASP A 67 -0.98 -6.56 -2.44
N VAL A 68 0.16 -6.31 -1.77
CA VAL A 68 0.15 -5.73 -0.42
C VAL A 68 -0.58 -4.38 -0.41
N LEU A 69 -0.34 -3.52 -1.41
CA LEU A 69 -1.04 -2.23 -1.51
C LEU A 69 -2.55 -2.42 -1.78
N ALA A 70 -2.93 -3.38 -2.62
CA ALA A 70 -4.32 -3.70 -2.94
C ALA A 70 -5.08 -4.21 -1.71
N TRP A 71 -4.49 -5.09 -0.91
CA TRP A 71 -5.14 -5.61 0.29
C TRP A 71 -5.16 -4.63 1.45
N LEU A 72 -4.14 -3.77 1.59
CA LEU A 72 -4.20 -2.62 2.50
C LEU A 72 -5.34 -1.66 2.13
N THR A 73 -5.51 -1.43 0.84
CA THR A 73 -6.61 -0.62 0.29
C THR A 73 -7.97 -1.29 0.50
N THR A 74 -8.02 -2.61 0.37
CA THR A 74 -9.21 -3.41 0.61
C THR A 74 -9.68 -3.29 2.06
N ILE A 75 -8.78 -3.49 3.04
CA ILE A 75 -9.15 -3.35 4.45
C ILE A 75 -9.55 -1.91 4.81
N ALA A 76 -8.93 -0.90 4.19
CA ALA A 76 -9.34 0.50 4.36
C ALA A 76 -10.76 0.76 3.82
N ASN A 77 -11.12 0.16 2.69
CA ASN A 77 -12.49 0.23 2.16
C ASN A 77 -13.51 -0.43 3.10
N VAL A 78 -13.19 -1.60 3.66
CA VAL A 78 -14.06 -2.28 4.64
C VAL A 78 -14.19 -1.48 5.93
N ALA A 79 -13.11 -0.81 6.37
CA ALA A 79 -13.10 0.05 7.55
C ALA A 79 -13.65 1.47 7.30
N GLU A 80 -14.10 1.77 6.07
CA GLU A 80 -14.58 3.08 5.64
C GLU A 80 -13.59 4.24 5.89
N VAL A 81 -12.30 3.98 5.62
CA VAL A 81 -11.21 4.96 5.74
C VAL A 81 -10.84 5.50 4.35
N ASP A 82 -10.89 6.82 4.15
CA ASP A 82 -10.31 7.48 2.96
C ASP A 82 -8.77 7.55 3.11
N LEU A 83 -8.06 6.71 2.36
CA LEU A 83 -6.59 6.63 2.42
C LEU A 83 -5.93 7.90 1.92
N SER A 84 -6.45 8.52 0.86
CA SER A 84 -5.89 9.75 0.30
C SER A 84 -5.96 10.88 1.31
N ALA A 85 -7.08 11.00 2.04
CA ALA A 85 -7.23 11.95 3.12
C ALA A 85 -6.30 11.62 4.29
N ALA A 86 -6.28 10.37 4.77
CA ALA A 86 -5.43 9.94 5.89
C ALA A 86 -3.92 10.18 5.62
N VAL A 87 -3.45 9.87 4.41
CA VAL A 87 -2.06 10.10 4.00
C VAL A 87 -1.76 11.59 3.89
N THR A 88 -2.68 12.39 3.35
CA THR A 88 -2.52 13.84 3.23
C THR A 88 -2.46 14.51 4.61
N ASP A 89 -3.34 14.12 5.52
CA ASP A 89 -3.38 14.65 6.88
C ASP A 89 -2.11 14.30 7.67
N LYS A 90 -1.60 13.06 7.50
CA LYS A 90 -0.43 12.60 8.23
C LYS A 90 0.90 13.09 7.63
N TYR A 91 1.05 13.02 6.32
CA TYR A 91 2.35 13.24 5.64
C TYR A 91 2.34 14.37 4.61
N GLY A 92 1.19 14.94 4.27
CA GLY A 92 1.05 15.95 3.21
C GLY A 92 1.75 17.28 3.49
N LYS A 93 2.23 17.50 4.72
CA LYS A 93 2.96 18.71 5.14
C LYS A 93 4.42 18.46 5.51
N GLY A 94 4.93 17.23 5.27
CA GLY A 94 6.26 16.78 5.69
C GLY A 94 6.20 15.78 6.84
N CYS A 95 7.35 15.50 7.43
CA CYS A 95 7.50 14.58 8.56
C CYS A 95 6.55 14.94 9.72
N PRO A 96 5.73 14.01 10.23
CA PRO A 96 4.84 14.24 11.38
C PRO A 96 5.58 14.72 12.63
N GLY A 97 6.81 14.25 12.86
CA GLY A 97 7.63 14.65 14.01
C GLY A 97 8.22 16.07 13.88
N CYS A 98 9.01 16.32 12.85
CA CYS A 98 9.77 17.58 12.74
C CYS A 98 9.20 18.63 11.75
N GLY A 99 8.12 18.30 11.02
CA GLY A 99 7.45 19.20 10.08
C GLY A 99 8.21 19.52 8.80
N ARG A 100 9.37 18.88 8.56
CA ARG A 100 10.19 19.12 7.36
C ARG A 100 9.87 18.11 6.27
N LEU A 101 9.98 18.52 5.01
CA LEU A 101 9.84 17.59 3.86
C LEU A 101 10.95 16.54 3.84
N ALA A 102 12.20 16.94 4.10
CA ALA A 102 13.29 16.02 4.40
C ALA A 102 13.38 15.88 5.93
N CYS A 103 13.06 14.70 6.44
CA CYS A 103 13.07 14.42 7.87
C CYS A 103 14.46 14.65 8.47
N SER A 104 14.49 15.13 9.72
CA SER A 104 15.71 15.30 10.52
C SER A 104 15.50 14.86 11.98
N CYS A 105 14.50 14.00 12.22
CA CYS A 105 14.30 13.34 13.51
C CYS A 105 15.45 12.37 13.76
N ASP A 106 15.66 12.01 15.02
CA ASP A 106 16.61 10.95 15.38
C ASP A 106 16.10 9.61 14.82
N ASP A 107 17.00 8.75 14.33
CA ASP A 107 16.67 7.42 13.79
C ASP A 107 16.03 6.50 14.84
N ALA A 108 16.19 6.81 16.12
CA ALA A 108 15.54 6.10 17.22
C ALA A 108 14.05 6.46 17.39
N GLU A 109 13.57 7.56 16.78
CA GLU A 109 12.18 7.97 16.83
C GLU A 109 11.39 7.38 15.64
N LYS A 110 10.16 6.92 15.89
CA LYS A 110 9.25 6.61 14.79
C LYS A 110 8.93 7.91 14.03
N PRO A 111 9.02 7.93 12.68
CA PRO A 111 8.66 9.10 11.88
C PRO A 111 7.23 9.62 12.15
#